data_AF-A0A9P7YA05-F1
#
_entry.id   AF-A0A9P7YA05-F1
#
_cell.length_a   1.000
_cell.length_b   1.000
_cell.length_c   1.000
_cell.angle_alpha   90.00
_cell.angle_beta   90.00
_cell.angle_gamma   90.00
#
_symmetry.space_group_name_H-M   'P 1'
#
loop_
_entity.id
_entity.type
_entity.pdbx_description
1 polymer ?
#
loop_
_entity_poly.entity_id
_entity_poly.type
_entity_poly.pdbx_seq_one_letter_code
_entity_poly.pdbx_strand_id
1 'polypeptide(L)'
;MVLIWTGLAGGDSEHCAILVAINSMLQMVLFAPLAILFLRVISGADAEVSYQIIAKSVAVFLGIPLGAAIVTRFGLLSVVRVAAPLIVYFGVIFFLTLVSMYKLGFGYKLAATQGLTAASNNSELAIAVAVVTYGPNSAIVIKLRMGSHFSPTRELRTLAQCPQLAISKAQDDPDIRAKYRPFLLDAEVEATDWISQLELETAIAMTEENLEKTESRLKVLVLYGSLRKRSYSRLMAFEASRILHRLGCDVRIFNPSELPIRDSVDASHPSVQELRSLSLWSDGHVWCSPEQHGNLTAVFKNQIDWIPLSTGSVRPTQGRTLSVIQVNGGSQSFNAVNSLRILGRWMRMFTIPNQSSLPTAWKQFEDEGGDGGGKARLLPSGNRDRLVDCMEEFVKYTIVMRPHFVMFGDRFGERKENIDK
;
A
#
# COMPACT_ATOMS: atom_id res chain seq x y z
N MET A 1 -19.73 -2.96 -11.40
CA MET A 1 -18.49 -2.42 -12.00
C MET A 1 -18.43 -0.88 -12.08
N VAL A 2 -19.48 -0.20 -12.57
CA VAL A 2 -19.48 1.25 -12.84
C VAL A 2 -19.19 2.11 -11.59
N LEU A 3 -19.76 1.75 -10.43
CA LEU A 3 -19.48 2.42 -9.15
C LEU A 3 -18.00 2.42 -8.73
N ILE A 4 -17.23 1.40 -9.15
CA ILE A 4 -15.80 1.31 -8.87
C ILE A 4 -15.04 2.30 -9.74
N TRP A 5 -15.33 2.33 -11.04
CA TRP A 5 -14.69 3.25 -11.99
C TRP A 5 -15.05 4.71 -11.74
N THR A 6 -16.32 5.01 -11.41
CA THR A 6 -16.72 6.38 -11.06
C THR A 6 -16.00 6.87 -9.80
N GLY A 7 -15.84 6.02 -8.79
CA GLY A 7 -15.05 6.37 -7.60
C GLY A 7 -13.56 6.55 -7.90
N LEU A 8 -12.96 5.68 -8.72
CA LEU A 8 -11.55 5.80 -9.13
C LEU A 8 -11.30 7.04 -10.00
N ALA A 9 -12.29 7.47 -10.77
CA ALA A 9 -12.23 8.67 -11.60
C ALA A 9 -12.58 9.97 -10.84
N GLY A 10 -12.84 9.91 -9.53
CA GLY A 10 -13.20 11.08 -8.71
C GLY A 10 -14.63 11.60 -8.93
N GLY A 11 -15.51 10.79 -9.52
CA GLY A 11 -16.91 11.13 -9.76
C GLY A 11 -17.83 10.88 -8.55
N ASP A 12 -19.01 11.50 -8.60
CA ASP A 12 -20.00 11.38 -7.54
C ASP A 12 -20.60 9.97 -7.47
N SER A 13 -20.28 9.27 -6.38
CA SER A 13 -20.67 7.88 -6.16
C SER A 13 -22.13 7.74 -5.69
N GLU A 14 -22.72 8.77 -5.11
CA GLU A 14 -24.11 8.79 -4.65
C GLU A 14 -25.05 8.95 -5.85
N HIS A 15 -24.74 9.91 -6.73
CA HIS A 15 -25.43 10.06 -8.01
C HIS A 15 -25.29 8.82 -8.90
N CYS A 16 -24.10 8.21 -8.93
CA CYS A 16 -23.88 6.95 -9.66
C CYS A 16 -24.74 5.81 -9.11
N ALA A 17 -24.87 5.69 -7.79
CA ALA A 17 -25.69 4.64 -7.16
C ALA A 17 -27.19 4.84 -7.46
N ILE A 18 -27.68 6.08 -7.43
CA ILE A 18 -29.06 6.43 -7.81
C ILE A 18 -29.30 6.06 -9.29
N LEU A 19 -28.37 6.39 -10.18
CA LEU A 19 -28.46 6.05 -11.61
C LEU A 19 -28.47 4.52 -11.83
N VAL A 20 -27.68 3.76 -11.09
CA VAL A 20 -27.69 2.29 -11.15
C VAL A 20 -29.01 1.71 -10.66
N ALA A 21 -29.58 2.27 -9.59
CA ALA A 21 -30.89 1.87 -9.07
C ALA A 21 -32.02 2.16 -10.07
N ILE A 22 -32.04 3.37 -10.65
CA ILE A 22 -33.00 3.76 -11.69
C ILE A 22 -32.83 2.85 -12.91
N ASN A 23 -31.61 2.60 -13.36
CA ASN A 23 -31.33 1.70 -14.48
C ASN A 23 -31.84 0.28 -14.21
N SER A 24 -31.70 -0.22 -12.98
CA SER A 24 -32.20 -1.55 -12.59
C SER A 24 -33.74 -1.60 -12.58
N MET A 25 -34.41 -0.53 -12.14
CA MET A 25 -35.88 -0.41 -12.22
C MET A 25 -36.36 -0.35 -13.67
N LEU A 26 -35.69 0.44 -14.50
CA LEU A 26 -35.99 0.54 -15.92
C LEU A 26 -35.78 -0.80 -16.62
N GLN A 27 -34.72 -1.54 -16.30
CA GLN A 27 -34.52 -2.90 -16.82
C GLN A 27 -35.63 -3.86 -16.35
N MET A 28 -36.08 -3.77 -15.10
CA MET A 28 -37.19 -4.60 -14.61
C MET A 28 -38.47 -4.42 -15.45
N VAL A 29 -38.75 -3.20 -15.88
CA VAL A 29 -39.98 -2.84 -16.61
C VAL A 29 -39.82 -2.98 -18.13
N LEU A 30 -38.69 -2.50 -18.69
CA LEU A 30 -38.49 -2.32 -20.12
C LEU A 30 -37.80 -3.51 -20.80
N PHE A 31 -37.21 -4.43 -20.05
CA PHE A 31 -36.50 -5.57 -20.65
C PHE A 31 -37.42 -6.48 -21.46
N ALA A 32 -38.61 -6.80 -20.96
CA ALA A 32 -39.56 -7.65 -21.68
C ALA A 32 -40.12 -6.96 -22.96
N PRO A 33 -40.54 -5.68 -22.92
CA PRO A 33 -40.89 -4.94 -24.14
C PRO A 33 -39.74 -4.85 -25.17
N LEU A 34 -38.52 -4.52 -24.74
CA LEU A 34 -37.37 -4.39 -25.63
C LEU A 34 -36.96 -5.72 -26.24
N ALA A 35 -37.00 -6.81 -25.47
CA ALA A 35 -36.73 -8.15 -25.99
C ALA A 35 -37.68 -8.52 -27.14
N ILE A 36 -38.96 -8.18 -27.05
CA ILE A 36 -39.92 -8.40 -28.15
C ILE A 36 -39.64 -7.49 -29.34
N LEU A 37 -39.32 -6.22 -29.12
CA LEU A 37 -38.96 -5.29 -30.19
C LEU A 37 -37.77 -5.84 -31.01
N PHE A 38 -36.70 -6.25 -30.33
CA PHE A 38 -35.50 -6.74 -31.01
C PHE A 38 -35.71 -8.11 -31.67
N LEU A 39 -36.35 -9.05 -30.96
CA LEU A 39 -36.50 -10.42 -31.47
C LEU A 39 -37.58 -10.51 -32.55
N ARG A 40 -38.71 -9.83 -32.40
CA ARG A 40 -39.85 -9.99 -33.32
C ARG A 40 -39.89 -8.93 -34.42
N VAL A 41 -39.60 -7.67 -34.08
CA VAL A 41 -39.78 -6.55 -35.01
C VAL A 41 -38.52 -6.28 -35.83
N ILE A 42 -37.35 -6.29 -35.19
CA ILE A 42 -36.08 -5.93 -35.85
C ILE A 42 -35.43 -7.14 -36.53
N SER A 43 -35.41 -8.31 -35.88
CA SER A 43 -34.73 -9.49 -36.44
C SER A 43 -35.55 -10.25 -37.50
N GLY A 44 -36.86 -10.02 -37.57
CA GLY A 44 -37.77 -10.69 -38.50
C GLY A 44 -37.93 -12.21 -38.26
N ALA A 45 -37.41 -12.74 -37.15
CA ALA A 45 -37.50 -14.15 -36.83
C ALA A 45 -38.90 -14.53 -36.36
N ASP A 46 -39.49 -15.56 -36.98
CA ASP A 46 -40.83 -16.09 -36.68
C ASP A 46 -40.82 -17.00 -35.43
N ALA A 47 -40.16 -16.53 -34.37
CA ALA A 47 -40.09 -17.23 -33.10
C ALA A 47 -41.25 -16.77 -32.19
N GLU A 48 -42.11 -17.70 -31.78
CA GLU A 48 -43.15 -17.48 -30.77
C GLU A 48 -42.55 -17.22 -29.37
N VAL A 49 -41.96 -16.06 -29.19
CA VAL A 49 -41.41 -15.64 -27.89
C VAL A 49 -42.53 -15.00 -27.07
N SER A 50 -43.03 -15.76 -26.08
CA SER A 50 -44.12 -15.30 -25.22
C SER A 50 -43.65 -14.22 -24.23
N TYR A 51 -44.23 -13.01 -24.33
CA TYR A 51 -44.03 -11.89 -23.40
C TYR A 51 -44.17 -12.34 -21.94
N GLN A 52 -45.14 -13.21 -21.68
CA GLN A 52 -45.46 -13.68 -20.36
C GLN A 52 -44.32 -14.50 -19.74
N ILE A 53 -43.52 -15.20 -20.56
CA ILE A 53 -42.36 -15.97 -20.10
C ILE A 53 -41.22 -15.01 -19.72
N ILE A 54 -40.95 -14.00 -20.54
CA ILE A 54 -39.87 -13.02 -20.27
C ILE A 54 -40.22 -12.17 -19.04
N ALA A 55 -41.45 -11.65 -18.97
CA ALA A 55 -41.89 -10.84 -17.83
C ALA A 55 -41.86 -11.63 -16.52
N LYS A 56 -42.30 -12.90 -16.53
CA LYS A 56 -42.20 -13.79 -15.35
C LYS A 56 -40.76 -14.05 -14.94
N SER A 57 -39.86 -14.27 -15.90
CA SER A 57 -38.44 -14.47 -15.61
C SER A 57 -37.83 -13.25 -14.93
N VAL A 58 -38.05 -12.04 -15.49
CA VAL A 58 -37.53 -10.79 -14.92
C VAL A 58 -38.11 -10.50 -13.52
N ALA A 59 -39.41 -10.70 -13.33
CA ALA A 59 -40.04 -10.49 -12.02
C ALA A 59 -39.50 -11.45 -10.95
N VAL A 60 -39.24 -12.72 -11.30
CA VAL A 60 -38.70 -13.72 -10.37
C VAL A 60 -37.23 -13.45 -10.05
N PHE A 61 -36.41 -13.19 -11.06
CA PHE A 61 -34.96 -13.07 -10.85
C PHE A 61 -34.52 -11.71 -10.32
N LEU A 62 -35.28 -10.64 -10.60
CA LEU A 62 -34.92 -9.27 -10.22
C LEU A 62 -35.89 -8.67 -9.18
N GLY A 63 -37.19 -8.94 -9.31
CA GLY A 63 -38.23 -8.35 -8.46
C GLY A 63 -38.29 -8.95 -7.05
N ILE A 64 -38.24 -10.29 -6.93
CA ILE A 64 -38.32 -10.98 -5.63
C ILE A 64 -37.12 -10.63 -4.72
N PRO A 65 -35.85 -10.65 -5.19
CA PRO A 65 -34.71 -10.25 -4.35
C PRO A 65 -34.77 -8.79 -3.89
N LEU A 66 -35.20 -7.87 -4.76
CA LEU A 66 -35.36 -6.45 -4.43
C LEU A 66 -36.45 -6.23 -3.36
N GLY A 67 -37.61 -6.88 -3.53
CA GLY A 67 -38.71 -6.80 -2.57
C GLY A 67 -38.35 -7.40 -1.21
N ALA A 68 -37.67 -8.55 -1.20
CA ALA A 68 -37.20 -9.19 0.02
C ALA A 68 -36.23 -8.29 0.80
N ALA A 69 -35.30 -7.62 0.10
CA ALA A 69 -34.35 -6.69 0.70
C ALA A 69 -35.03 -5.49 1.40
N ILE A 70 -36.05 -4.91 0.77
CA ILE A 70 -36.84 -3.80 1.33
C ILE A 70 -37.57 -4.26 2.61
N VAL A 71 -38.23 -5.41 2.57
CA VAL A 71 -38.95 -5.98 3.72
C VAL A 71 -37.99 -6.26 4.88
N THR A 72 -36.81 -6.82 4.61
CA THR A 72 -35.80 -7.06 5.66
C THR A 72 -35.27 -5.78 6.30
N ARG A 73 -35.26 -4.65 5.58
CA ARG A 73 -34.76 -3.37 6.11
C ARG A 73 -35.68 -2.74 7.15
N PHE A 74 -37.00 -2.85 6.96
CA PHE A 74 -37.97 -2.23 7.87
C PHE A 74 -38.38 -3.14 9.04
N GLY A 75 -37.98 -4.41 9.02
CA GLY A 75 -38.50 -5.39 9.96
C GLY A 75 -37.68 -5.66 11.23
N LEU A 76 -36.33 -5.63 11.21
CA LEU A 76 -35.58 -6.44 12.19
C LEU A 76 -34.11 -6.03 12.47
N LEU A 77 -33.76 -5.83 13.76
CA LEU A 77 -32.39 -5.63 14.27
C LEU A 77 -31.75 -6.92 14.84
N SER A 78 -30.40 -6.93 14.79
CA SER A 78 -29.41 -7.80 15.43
C SER A 78 -28.93 -9.07 14.70
N VAL A 79 -27.59 -9.18 14.65
CA VAL A 79 -26.71 -9.90 13.70
C VAL A 79 -26.93 -11.42 13.57
N VAL A 80 -27.56 -12.09 14.54
CA VAL A 80 -27.88 -13.54 14.46
C VAL A 80 -29.01 -13.84 13.46
N ARG A 81 -29.82 -12.82 13.10
CA ARG A 81 -30.92 -12.93 12.13
C ARG A 81 -30.54 -12.75 10.67
N VAL A 82 -29.28 -12.49 10.33
CA VAL A 82 -28.89 -12.25 8.92
C VAL A 82 -28.46 -13.54 8.24
N ALA A 83 -27.72 -14.40 8.93
CA ALA A 83 -27.13 -15.60 8.32
C ALA A 83 -28.15 -16.72 8.11
N ALA A 84 -29.02 -16.97 9.11
CA ALA A 84 -29.99 -18.07 9.05
C ALA A 84 -31.06 -17.88 7.96
N PRO A 85 -31.68 -16.69 7.79
CA PRO A 85 -32.61 -16.46 6.68
C PRO A 85 -31.93 -16.46 5.32
N LEU A 86 -30.66 -16.04 5.21
CA LEU A 86 -29.93 -16.12 3.94
C LEU A 86 -29.70 -17.57 3.53
N ILE A 87 -29.27 -18.44 4.45
CA ILE A 87 -29.03 -19.87 4.16
C ILE A 87 -30.34 -20.56 3.80
N VAL A 88 -31.42 -20.29 4.55
CA VAL A 88 -32.75 -20.82 4.24
C VAL A 88 -33.26 -20.25 2.91
N TYR A 89 -33.11 -18.95 2.65
CA TYR A 89 -33.50 -18.31 1.40
C TYR A 89 -32.74 -18.91 0.21
N PHE A 90 -31.41 -18.96 0.27
CA PHE A 90 -30.60 -19.50 -0.82
C PHE A 90 -30.86 -21.00 -1.04
N GLY A 91 -30.97 -21.79 0.03
CA GLY A 91 -31.33 -23.21 -0.10
C GLY A 91 -32.70 -23.40 -0.71
N VAL A 92 -33.73 -22.76 -0.14
CA VAL A 92 -35.13 -22.92 -0.57
C VAL A 92 -35.34 -22.37 -1.98
N ILE A 93 -34.85 -21.18 -2.30
CA ILE A 93 -34.98 -20.58 -3.64
C ILE A 93 -34.19 -21.36 -4.67
N PHE A 94 -32.96 -21.81 -4.38
CA PHE A 94 -32.18 -22.61 -5.32
C PHE A 94 -32.93 -23.88 -5.73
N PHE A 95 -33.41 -24.67 -4.77
CA PHE A 95 -34.13 -25.90 -5.07
C PHE A 95 -35.53 -25.65 -5.67
N LEU A 96 -36.26 -24.62 -5.23
CA LEU A 96 -37.54 -24.24 -5.84
C LEU A 96 -37.37 -23.81 -7.29
N THR A 97 -36.39 -22.97 -7.59
CA THR A 97 -36.13 -22.49 -8.95
C THR A 97 -35.63 -23.65 -9.83
N LEU A 98 -34.79 -24.54 -9.31
CA LEU A 98 -34.34 -25.73 -10.04
C LEU A 98 -35.50 -26.69 -10.37
N VAL A 99 -36.37 -26.96 -9.40
CA VAL A 99 -37.57 -27.80 -9.59
C VAL A 99 -38.58 -27.12 -10.51
N SER A 100 -38.74 -25.80 -10.44
CA SER A 100 -39.63 -25.04 -11.32
C SER A 100 -39.13 -25.06 -12.76
N MET A 101 -37.81 -24.89 -12.98
CA MET A 101 -37.21 -24.99 -14.31
C MET A 101 -37.34 -26.40 -14.89
N TYR A 102 -37.16 -27.43 -14.06
CA TYR A 102 -37.36 -28.82 -14.44
C TYR A 102 -38.83 -29.11 -14.82
N LYS A 103 -39.80 -28.66 -14.02
CA LYS A 103 -41.24 -28.85 -14.30
C LYS A 103 -41.75 -28.06 -15.50
N LEU A 104 -41.13 -26.93 -15.82
CA LEU A 104 -41.47 -26.10 -16.98
C LEU A 104 -40.74 -26.54 -18.26
N GLY A 105 -39.97 -27.63 -18.22
CA GLY A 105 -39.33 -28.22 -19.40
C GLY A 105 -38.09 -27.49 -19.89
N PHE A 106 -37.49 -26.61 -19.09
CA PHE A 106 -36.26 -25.92 -19.46
C PHE A 106 -35.04 -26.86 -19.35
N GLY A 107 -34.30 -27.04 -20.43
CA GLY A 107 -33.08 -27.86 -20.45
C GLY A 107 -31.90 -27.24 -19.68
N TYR A 108 -30.96 -28.08 -19.25
CA TYR A 108 -29.79 -27.70 -18.42
C TYR A 108 -29.01 -26.51 -18.98
N LYS A 109 -28.77 -26.47 -20.31
CA LYS A 109 -28.01 -25.39 -20.96
C LYS A 109 -28.68 -24.01 -20.79
N LEU A 110 -30.01 -23.94 -20.87
CA LEU A 110 -30.76 -22.69 -20.76
C LEU A 110 -30.89 -22.26 -19.29
N ALA A 111 -31.16 -23.22 -18.40
CA ALA A 111 -31.25 -22.98 -16.96
C ALA A 111 -29.90 -22.51 -16.37
N ALA A 112 -28.78 -23.11 -16.79
CA ALA A 112 -27.44 -22.72 -16.37
C ALA A 112 -27.07 -21.32 -16.87
N THR A 113 -27.35 -21.02 -18.15
CA THR A 113 -27.04 -19.70 -18.75
C THR A 113 -27.84 -18.58 -18.08
N GLN A 114 -29.14 -18.79 -17.86
CA GLN A 114 -29.98 -17.80 -17.17
C GLN A 114 -29.62 -17.68 -15.69
N GLY A 115 -29.31 -18.78 -15.01
CA GLY A 115 -28.88 -18.77 -13.60
C GLY A 115 -27.56 -18.03 -13.39
N LEU A 116 -26.56 -18.23 -14.26
CA LEU A 116 -25.28 -17.53 -14.19
C LEU A 116 -25.41 -16.04 -14.54
N THR A 117 -26.26 -15.71 -15.51
CA THR A 117 -26.55 -14.31 -15.88
C THR A 117 -27.29 -13.58 -14.76
N ALA A 118 -28.29 -14.23 -14.14
CA ALA A 118 -29.01 -13.69 -12.99
C ALA A 118 -28.11 -13.56 -11.75
N ALA A 119 -27.20 -14.50 -11.51
CA ALA A 119 -26.24 -14.44 -10.41
C ALA A 119 -25.27 -13.24 -10.54
N SER A 120 -24.81 -12.95 -11.77
CA SER A 120 -23.99 -11.77 -12.05
C SER A 120 -24.74 -10.46 -11.75
N ASN A 121 -25.97 -10.33 -12.26
CA ASN A 121 -26.78 -9.12 -12.06
C ASN A 121 -27.22 -8.95 -10.59
N ASN A 122 -27.51 -10.05 -9.89
CA ASN A 122 -27.87 -10.02 -8.47
C ASN A 122 -26.70 -9.64 -7.56
N SER A 123 -25.45 -9.85 -8.01
CA SER A 123 -24.27 -9.39 -7.28
C SER A 123 -24.13 -7.86 -7.32
N GLU A 124 -24.45 -7.24 -8.46
CA GLU A 124 -24.50 -5.77 -8.58
C GLU A 124 -25.67 -5.16 -7.82
N LEU A 125 -26.84 -5.82 -7.86
CA LEU A 125 -28.01 -5.44 -7.08
C LEU A 125 -27.76 -5.56 -5.57
N ALA A 126 -27.08 -6.62 -5.12
CA ALA A 126 -26.73 -6.82 -3.72
C ALA A 126 -25.81 -5.70 -3.18
N ILE A 127 -24.87 -5.23 -4.00
CA ILE A 127 -24.01 -4.08 -3.66
C ILE A 127 -24.83 -2.79 -3.63
N ALA A 128 -25.69 -2.55 -4.62
CA ALA A 128 -26.56 -1.36 -4.65
C ALA A 128 -27.52 -1.32 -3.46
N VAL A 129 -28.13 -2.46 -3.12
CA VAL A 129 -28.98 -2.64 -1.94
C VAL A 129 -28.16 -2.43 -0.67
N ALA A 130 -26.94 -2.96 -0.56
CA ALA A 130 -26.09 -2.77 0.61
C ALA A 130 -25.70 -1.29 0.80
N VAL A 131 -25.37 -0.57 -0.27
CA VAL A 131 -25.06 0.88 -0.26
C VAL A 131 -26.26 1.68 0.21
N VAL A 132 -27.44 1.42 -0.35
CA VAL A 132 -28.69 2.08 0.04
C VAL A 132 -29.03 1.74 1.49
N THR A 133 -28.78 0.49 1.93
CA THR A 133 -29.17 -0.04 3.25
C THR A 133 -28.30 0.45 4.39
N TYR A 134 -26.98 0.40 4.22
CA TYR A 134 -26.02 0.67 5.28
C TYR A 134 -25.26 1.99 5.09
N GLY A 135 -25.45 2.66 3.94
CA GLY A 135 -24.69 3.84 3.57
C GLY A 135 -23.36 3.46 2.89
N PRO A 136 -22.85 4.29 1.98
CA PRO A 136 -21.66 4.00 1.17
C PRO A 136 -20.38 3.85 2.02
N ASN A 137 -20.33 4.48 3.20
CA ASN A 137 -19.19 4.45 4.12
C ASN A 137 -19.27 3.35 5.18
N SER A 138 -20.28 2.47 5.11
CA SER A 138 -20.37 1.37 6.08
C SER A 138 -19.33 0.30 5.83
N ALA A 139 -18.78 -0.25 6.92
CA ALA A 139 -17.80 -1.33 6.87
C ALA A 139 -18.28 -2.54 6.04
N ILE A 140 -19.58 -2.83 6.03
CA ILE A 140 -20.20 -3.91 5.25
C ILE A 140 -20.09 -3.65 3.73
N VAL A 141 -20.35 -2.42 3.30
CA VAL A 141 -20.29 -2.01 1.88
C VAL A 141 -18.85 -1.96 1.39
N ILE A 142 -17.94 -1.46 2.22
CA ILE A 142 -16.50 -1.45 1.94
C ILE A 142 -15.98 -2.89 1.74
N LYS A 143 -16.41 -3.81 2.62
CA LYS A 143 -16.04 -5.24 2.56
C LYS A 143 -16.59 -5.96 1.31
N LEU A 144 -17.80 -5.62 0.87
CA LEU A 144 -18.37 -6.12 -0.39
C LEU A 144 -17.67 -5.54 -1.64
N ARG A 145 -17.14 -4.31 -1.57
CA ARG A 145 -16.46 -3.61 -2.68
C ARG A 145 -15.05 -4.15 -2.95
N MET A 146 -14.34 -4.64 -1.93
CA MET A 146 -12.90 -4.95 -2.01
C MET A 146 -12.56 -6.44 -2.21
N GLY A 147 -13.54 -7.34 -2.10
CA GLY A 147 -13.31 -8.79 -2.28
C GLY A 147 -12.54 -9.44 -1.12
N SER A 148 -12.59 -10.77 -1.06
CA SER A 148 -12.12 -11.64 0.03
C SER A 148 -10.62 -11.66 0.31
N HIS A 149 -9.83 -10.77 -0.29
CA HIS A 149 -8.40 -10.62 0.03
C HIS A 149 -8.13 -9.69 1.22
N PHE A 150 -9.16 -9.01 1.73
CA PHE A 150 -9.09 -8.29 3.01
C PHE A 150 -9.66 -9.17 4.12
N SER A 151 -8.78 -9.81 4.90
CA SER A 151 -9.19 -10.52 6.13
C SER A 151 -9.41 -9.48 7.24
N PRO A 152 -10.66 -9.22 7.70
CA PRO A 152 -10.95 -8.16 8.66
C PRO A 152 -10.93 -8.67 10.11
N THR A 153 -10.26 -9.79 10.38
CA THR A 153 -10.10 -10.33 11.74
C THR A 153 -8.85 -9.82 12.45
N ARG A 154 -8.01 -9.01 11.80
CA ARG A 154 -6.98 -8.23 12.50
C ARG A 154 -7.57 -6.89 12.90
N GLU A 155 -7.73 -6.67 14.20
CA GLU A 155 -7.90 -5.33 14.74
C GLU A 155 -6.80 -4.44 14.14
N LEU A 156 -7.18 -3.29 13.58
CA LEU A 156 -6.21 -2.35 13.05
C LEU A 156 -5.41 -1.79 14.22
N ARG A 157 -4.18 -2.27 14.40
CA ARG A 157 -3.30 -1.80 15.47
C ARG A 157 -2.55 -0.57 15.01
N THR A 158 -2.47 0.39 15.92
CA THR A 158 -1.59 1.56 15.81
C THR A 158 -0.19 1.20 16.30
N LEU A 159 0.83 1.94 15.85
CA LEU A 159 2.20 1.76 16.35
C LEU A 159 2.31 1.99 17.87
N ALA A 160 1.43 2.77 18.49
CA ALA A 160 1.35 2.98 19.93
C ALA A 160 1.03 1.69 20.70
N GLN A 161 0.25 0.80 20.10
CA GLN A 161 -0.14 -0.50 20.69
C GLN A 161 0.96 -1.57 20.52
N CYS A 162 2.01 -1.29 19.75
CA CYS A 162 3.12 -2.20 19.50
C CYS A 162 4.49 -1.61 19.93
N PRO A 163 4.65 -1.08 21.16
CA PRO A 163 5.90 -0.45 21.59
C PRO A 163 7.09 -1.43 21.63
N GLN A 164 6.83 -2.72 21.77
CA GLN A 164 7.83 -3.80 21.77
C GLN A 164 8.59 -3.93 20.45
N LEU A 165 8.04 -3.43 19.35
CA LEU A 165 8.72 -3.45 18.07
C LEU A 165 9.93 -2.52 18.07
N ALA A 166 9.85 -1.34 18.68
CA ALA A 166 10.98 -0.42 18.76
C ALA A 166 12.07 -0.94 19.71
N ILE A 167 13.34 -0.57 19.44
CA ILE A 167 14.46 -0.98 20.31
C ILE A 167 14.43 -0.08 21.55
N SER A 168 14.09 -0.68 22.69
CA SER A 168 14.06 0.03 23.97
C SER A 168 15.46 0.48 24.41
N LYS A 169 15.55 1.55 25.20
CA LYS A 169 16.83 2.05 25.73
C LYS A 169 17.64 0.99 26.49
N ALA A 170 16.98 0.02 27.12
CA ALA A 170 17.62 -1.06 27.87
C ALA A 170 18.21 -2.16 26.98
N GLN A 171 17.66 -2.37 25.78
CA GLN A 171 18.12 -3.36 24.81
C GLN A 171 19.15 -2.78 23.82
N ASP A 172 19.31 -1.46 23.83
CA ASP A 172 20.10 -0.73 22.85
C ASP A 172 21.54 -0.51 23.35
N ASP A 173 22.50 -0.60 22.44
CA ASP A 173 23.89 -0.26 22.73
C ASP A 173 23.99 1.28 22.92
N PRO A 174 24.51 1.77 24.06
CA PRO A 174 24.57 3.21 24.34
C PRO A 174 25.36 4.01 23.30
N ASP A 175 26.46 3.46 22.78
CA ASP A 175 27.34 4.13 21.82
C ASP A 175 26.65 4.19 20.44
N ILE A 176 26.02 3.09 20.02
CA ILE A 176 25.24 3.05 18.78
C ILE A 176 24.07 4.02 18.85
N ARG A 177 23.35 4.03 19.98
CA ARG A 177 22.20 4.91 20.20
C ARG A 177 22.59 6.39 20.14
N ALA A 178 23.66 6.76 20.84
CA ALA A 178 24.14 8.14 20.86
C ALA A 178 24.67 8.59 19.50
N LYS A 179 25.40 7.72 18.79
CA LYS A 179 26.06 8.06 17.53
C LYS A 179 25.12 8.04 16.32
N TYR A 180 24.28 7.02 16.20
CA TYR A 180 23.52 6.74 14.98
C TYR A 180 22.03 7.05 15.06
N ARG A 181 21.50 7.31 16.26
CA ARG A 181 20.06 7.53 16.46
C ARG A 181 19.71 8.90 17.06
N PRO A 182 20.21 10.02 16.48
CA PRO A 182 19.87 11.37 16.94
C PRO A 182 18.40 11.74 16.66
N PHE A 183 17.67 10.90 15.93
CA PHE A 183 16.25 11.09 15.61
C PHE A 183 15.31 10.66 16.74
N LEU A 184 15.79 9.89 17.72
CA LEU A 184 14.95 9.39 18.80
C LEU A 184 14.42 10.55 19.65
N LEU A 185 13.15 10.41 20.05
CA LEU A 185 12.46 11.38 20.89
C LEU A 185 12.52 10.94 22.35
N ASP A 186 12.23 11.88 23.24
CA ASP A 186 11.99 11.56 24.64
C ASP A 186 10.70 10.73 24.77
N ALA A 187 10.66 9.78 25.70
CA ALA A 187 9.58 8.78 25.78
C ALA A 187 8.19 9.40 25.94
N GLU A 188 8.09 10.54 26.63
CA GLU A 188 6.84 11.29 26.80
C GLU A 188 6.33 11.85 25.47
N VAL A 189 7.22 12.44 24.67
CA VAL A 189 6.89 13.00 23.35
C VAL A 189 6.54 11.88 22.39
N GLU A 190 7.30 10.78 22.41
CA GLU A 190 7.09 9.61 21.56
C GLU A 190 5.71 8.97 21.77
N ALA A 191 5.22 8.91 23.02
CA ALA A 191 3.92 8.34 23.33
C ALA A 191 2.75 9.11 22.69
N THR A 192 2.88 10.43 22.58
CA THR A 192 1.86 11.32 21.99
C THR A 192 2.12 11.63 20.50
N ASP A 193 3.20 11.10 19.93
CA ASP A 193 3.62 11.46 18.58
C ASP A 193 2.67 10.96 17.49
N TRP A 194 2.56 11.71 16.40
CA TRP A 194 1.72 11.32 15.26
C TRP A 194 2.18 10.01 14.61
N ILE A 195 3.47 9.65 14.70
CA ILE A 195 3.97 8.36 14.20
C ILE A 195 3.39 7.20 15.01
N SER A 196 3.23 7.39 16.33
CA SER A 196 2.61 6.38 17.21
C SER A 196 1.14 6.15 16.88
N GLN A 197 0.47 7.13 16.27
CA GLN A 197 -0.94 7.02 15.84
C GLN A 197 -1.11 6.36 14.46
N LEU A 198 -0.03 6.03 13.75
CA LEU A 198 -0.12 5.42 12.41
C LEU A 198 -0.63 3.98 12.49
N GLU A 199 -1.60 3.67 11.64
CA GLU A 199 -2.17 2.33 11.45
C GLU A 199 -1.46 1.62 10.30
N LEU A 200 -0.49 0.75 10.62
CA LEU A 200 0.35 0.04 9.65
C LEU A 200 0.29 -1.48 9.86
N GLU A 201 -0.90 -2.02 10.13
CA GLU A 201 -1.11 -3.40 10.59
C GLU A 201 -0.41 -4.45 9.73
N THR A 202 -0.43 -4.31 8.40
CA THR A 202 0.22 -5.29 7.51
C THR A 202 1.73 -5.30 7.71
N ALA A 203 2.36 -4.13 7.79
CA ALA A 203 3.80 -4.03 8.03
C ALA A 203 4.17 -4.48 9.44
N ILE A 204 3.38 -4.10 10.45
CA ILE A 204 3.54 -4.54 11.85
C ILE A 204 3.56 -6.06 11.92
N ALA A 205 2.53 -6.71 11.37
CA ALA A 205 2.42 -8.16 11.37
C ALA A 205 3.58 -8.86 10.64
N MET A 206 4.00 -8.32 9.49
CA MET A 206 5.14 -8.86 8.75
C MET A 206 6.44 -8.73 9.54
N THR A 207 6.65 -7.61 10.24
CA THR A 207 7.81 -7.42 11.11
C THR A 207 7.79 -8.38 12.29
N GLU A 208 6.66 -8.53 12.99
CA GLU A 208 6.51 -9.46 14.12
C GLU A 208 6.88 -10.89 13.69
N GLU A 209 6.28 -11.36 12.60
CA GLU A 209 6.56 -12.68 12.03
C GLU A 209 8.03 -12.83 11.58
N ASN A 210 8.61 -11.79 10.99
CA ASN A 210 10.02 -11.79 10.59
C ASN A 210 10.96 -11.89 11.80
N LEU A 211 10.65 -11.15 12.87
CA LEU A 211 11.44 -11.12 14.09
C LEU A 211 11.35 -12.46 14.82
N GLU A 212 10.17 -13.06 14.91
CA GLU A 212 9.97 -14.40 15.48
C GLU A 212 10.73 -15.48 14.69
N LYS A 213 10.71 -15.41 13.35
CA LYS A 213 11.35 -16.42 12.50
C LYS A 213 12.87 -16.31 12.42
N THR A 214 13.41 -15.10 12.47
CA THR A 214 14.83 -14.86 12.18
C THR A 214 15.63 -14.38 13.38
N GLU A 215 14.96 -14.03 14.48
CA GLU A 215 15.55 -13.39 15.66
C GLU A 215 16.40 -12.15 15.32
N SER A 216 16.19 -11.57 14.14
CA SER A 216 17.04 -10.51 13.58
C SER A 216 16.22 -9.42 12.92
N ARG A 217 16.40 -8.20 13.43
CA ARG A 217 15.76 -6.98 12.92
C ARG A 217 16.31 -6.62 11.54
N LEU A 218 15.48 -5.95 10.73
CA LEU A 218 15.92 -5.35 9.49
C LEU A 218 16.91 -4.22 9.78
N LYS A 219 18.06 -4.25 9.11
CA LYS A 219 19.14 -3.27 9.29
C LYS A 219 19.05 -2.19 8.22
N VAL A 220 18.83 -0.95 8.61
CA VAL A 220 18.59 0.15 7.67
C VAL A 220 19.63 1.25 7.84
N LEU A 221 20.37 1.52 6.77
CA LEU A 221 21.28 2.67 6.70
C LEU A 221 20.57 3.87 6.07
N VAL A 222 20.59 5.01 6.76
CA VAL A 222 20.02 6.26 6.27
C VAL A 222 21.12 7.27 5.95
N LEU A 223 21.11 7.79 4.73
CA LEU A 223 22.05 8.80 4.25
C LEU A 223 21.30 10.09 3.91
N TYR A 224 21.87 11.25 4.23
CA TYR A 224 21.30 12.56 3.90
C TYR A 224 22.29 13.49 3.20
N GLY A 225 21.76 14.42 2.38
CA GLY A 225 22.55 15.21 1.43
C GLY A 225 22.82 16.66 1.82
N SER A 226 22.81 17.06 3.10
CA SER A 226 23.12 18.45 3.46
C SER A 226 23.67 18.59 4.87
N LEU A 227 24.79 19.32 4.96
CA LEU A 227 25.49 19.70 6.19
C LEU A 227 25.04 21.06 6.76
N ARG A 228 24.02 21.70 6.17
CA ARG A 228 23.49 22.96 6.69
C ARG A 228 23.02 22.77 8.14
N LYS A 229 23.18 23.81 8.97
CA LYS A 229 22.68 23.83 10.36
C LYS A 229 21.20 23.42 10.41
N ARG A 230 20.34 24.10 9.63
CA ARG A 230 18.95 23.70 9.37
C ARG A 230 18.85 22.99 8.02
N SER A 231 18.85 21.65 8.05
CA SER A 231 18.87 20.79 6.87
C SER A 231 17.56 20.01 6.75
N TYR A 232 16.71 20.36 5.78
CA TYR A 232 15.42 19.68 5.59
C TYR A 232 15.57 18.24 5.11
N SER A 233 16.66 17.88 4.41
CA SER A 233 16.92 16.47 4.08
C SER A 233 17.31 15.67 5.31
N ARG A 234 18.03 16.28 6.27
CA ARG A 234 18.32 15.64 7.56
C ARG A 234 17.05 15.47 8.39
N LEU A 235 16.19 16.49 8.45
CA LEU A 235 14.90 16.40 9.15
C LEU A 235 13.98 15.34 8.52
N MET A 236 13.87 15.28 7.19
CA MET A 236 13.12 14.23 6.50
C MET A 236 13.71 12.83 6.74
N ALA A 237 15.04 12.71 6.73
CA ALA A 237 15.72 11.47 7.07
C ALA A 237 15.42 11.03 8.52
N PHE A 238 15.29 11.97 9.45
CA PHE A 238 14.91 11.67 10.84
C PHE A 238 13.47 11.18 10.95
N GLU A 239 12.51 11.80 10.24
CA GLU A 239 11.13 11.32 10.23
C GLU A 239 11.00 9.92 9.60
N ALA A 240 11.69 9.69 8.47
CA ALA A 240 11.80 8.36 7.88
C ALA A 240 12.34 7.33 8.90
N SER A 241 13.40 7.71 9.63
CA SER A 241 14.05 6.86 10.62
C SER A 241 13.15 6.56 11.81
N ARG A 242 12.35 7.53 12.28
CA ARG A 242 11.37 7.32 13.36
C ARG A 242 10.30 6.31 12.96
N ILE A 243 9.74 6.44 11.75
CA ILE A 243 8.73 5.49 11.23
C ILE A 243 9.33 4.08 11.17
N LEU A 244 10.52 3.94 10.57
CA LEU A 244 11.20 2.64 10.44
C LEU A 244 11.58 2.03 11.79
N HIS A 245 12.03 2.85 12.74
CA HIS A 245 12.36 2.40 14.09
C HIS A 245 11.12 1.88 14.83
N ARG A 246 9.98 2.56 14.71
CA ARG A 246 8.69 2.11 15.26
C ARG A 246 8.17 0.85 14.56
N LEU A 247 8.47 0.67 13.27
CA LEU A 247 8.24 -0.58 12.52
C LEU A 247 9.25 -1.69 12.84
N GLY A 248 10.10 -1.53 13.86
CA GLY A 248 10.99 -2.56 14.40
C GLY A 248 12.33 -2.73 13.71
N CYS A 249 12.71 -1.80 12.84
CA CYS A 249 14.03 -1.80 12.18
C CYS A 249 15.14 -1.31 13.12
N ASP A 250 16.33 -1.89 13.01
CA ASP A 250 17.56 -1.26 13.51
C ASP A 250 17.98 -0.21 12.47
N VAL A 251 17.77 1.06 12.79
CA VAL A 251 18.05 2.19 11.90
C VAL A 251 19.31 2.92 12.37
N ARG A 252 20.24 3.17 11.44
CA ARG A 252 21.46 3.95 11.69
C ARG A 252 21.62 5.06 10.65
N ILE A 253 21.74 6.29 11.13
CA ILE A 253 21.97 7.46 10.27
C ILE A 253 23.47 7.76 10.24
N PHE A 254 24.06 7.81 9.06
CA PHE A 254 25.45 8.24 8.92
C PHE A 254 25.56 9.76 8.92
N ASN A 255 26.52 10.31 9.69
CA ASN A 255 26.83 11.74 9.70
C ASN A 255 28.00 12.03 8.74
N PRO A 256 27.77 12.73 7.61
CA PRO A 256 28.81 12.96 6.61
C PRO A 256 29.69 14.19 6.86
N SER A 257 29.60 14.86 8.02
CA SER A 257 30.39 16.08 8.29
C SER A 257 31.90 15.89 8.17
N GLU A 258 32.41 14.74 8.65
CA GLU A 258 33.83 14.39 8.64
C GLU A 258 34.22 13.52 7.44
N LEU A 259 33.32 13.38 6.44
CA LEU A 259 33.58 12.53 5.28
C LEU A 259 34.42 13.32 4.26
N PRO A 260 35.68 12.90 3.98
CA PRO A 260 36.53 13.56 2.99
C PRO A 260 35.96 13.44 1.58
N ILE A 261 36.39 14.31 0.67
CA ILE A 261 36.01 14.18 -0.74
C ILE A 261 36.65 12.91 -1.31
N ARG A 262 35.92 12.19 -2.17
CA ARG A 262 36.44 10.98 -2.82
C ARG A 262 37.80 11.26 -3.46
N ASP A 263 38.74 10.35 -3.19
CA ASP A 263 40.13 10.39 -3.68
C ASP A 263 41.01 11.51 -3.09
N SER A 264 40.54 12.28 -2.09
CA SER A 264 41.40 13.23 -1.37
C SER A 264 42.26 12.58 -0.29
N VAL A 265 41.88 11.40 0.20
CA VAL A 265 42.60 10.60 1.20
C VAL A 265 42.48 9.11 0.88
N ASP A 266 43.26 8.28 1.58
CA ASP A 266 43.14 6.83 1.47
C ASP A 266 41.83 6.29 2.07
N ALA A 267 41.40 5.11 1.60
CA ALA A 267 40.22 4.43 2.09
C ALA A 267 40.28 4.06 3.59
N SER A 268 41.47 4.05 4.21
CA SER A 268 41.67 3.83 5.65
C SER A 268 41.13 4.95 6.55
N HIS A 269 40.71 6.10 6.00
CA HIS A 269 40.12 7.20 6.77
C HIS A 269 38.93 6.72 7.65
N PRO A 270 38.86 7.08 8.95
CA PRO A 270 37.85 6.55 9.87
C PRO A 270 36.40 6.72 9.40
N SER A 271 36.04 7.90 8.88
CA SER A 271 34.69 8.17 8.37
C SER A 271 34.35 7.34 7.12
N VAL A 272 35.35 7.01 6.29
CA VAL A 272 35.17 6.17 5.09
C VAL A 272 34.95 4.71 5.50
N GLN A 273 35.77 4.20 6.43
CA GLN A 273 35.62 2.87 6.99
C GLN A 273 34.27 2.70 7.69
N GLU A 274 33.86 3.71 8.46
CA GLU A 274 32.55 3.76 9.08
C GLU A 274 31.42 3.65 8.04
N LEU A 275 31.41 4.50 7.01
CA LEU A 275 30.39 4.46 5.96
C LEU A 275 30.33 3.09 5.27
N ARG A 276 31.49 2.51 4.93
CA ARG A 276 31.57 1.20 4.29
C ARG A 276 31.09 0.09 5.22
N SER A 277 31.43 0.14 6.50
CA SER A 277 30.97 -0.83 7.50
C SER A 277 29.46 -0.78 7.71
N LEU A 278 28.87 0.42 7.73
CA LEU A 278 27.43 0.61 7.82
C LEU A 278 26.71 0.11 6.56
N SER A 279 27.26 0.41 5.38
CA SER A 279 26.70 -0.10 4.13
C SER A 279 26.76 -1.61 4.11
N LEU A 280 27.88 -2.22 4.51
CA LEU A 280 28.03 -3.67 4.63
C LEU A 280 27.08 -4.29 5.66
N TRP A 281 26.81 -3.60 6.77
CA TRP A 281 25.91 -4.06 7.82
C TRP A 281 24.43 -4.06 7.40
N SER A 282 24.02 -3.16 6.51
CA SER A 282 22.62 -2.95 6.15
C SER A 282 21.98 -4.09 5.34
N ASP A 283 20.65 -4.23 5.45
CA ASP A 283 19.78 -4.99 4.55
C ASP A 283 19.17 -4.08 3.46
N GLY A 284 19.04 -2.78 3.75
CA GLY A 284 18.55 -1.78 2.83
C GLY A 284 18.94 -0.36 3.22
N HIS A 285 18.81 0.58 2.28
CA HIS A 285 19.13 1.98 2.50
C HIS A 285 17.92 2.90 2.34
N VAL A 286 17.95 4.05 3.02
CA VAL A 286 17.12 5.22 2.72
C VAL A 286 18.02 6.38 2.32
N TRP A 287 17.79 6.95 1.15
CA TRP A 287 18.61 8.02 0.58
C TRP A 287 17.81 9.32 0.48
N CYS A 288 18.22 10.35 1.23
CA CYS A 288 17.55 11.65 1.23
C CYS A 288 18.47 12.77 0.72
N SER A 289 18.28 13.23 -0.52
CA SER A 289 19.04 14.38 -1.04
C SER A 289 18.16 15.61 -1.20
N PRO A 290 18.61 16.81 -0.80
CA PRO A 290 18.06 18.03 -1.35
C PRO A 290 18.23 18.08 -2.87
N GLU A 291 17.39 18.87 -3.52
CA GLU A 291 17.65 19.33 -4.87
C GLU A 291 18.42 20.65 -4.84
N GLN A 292 19.63 20.66 -5.39
CA GLN A 292 20.46 21.85 -5.51
C GLN A 292 20.89 22.01 -6.96
N HIS A 293 20.64 23.19 -7.53
CA HIS A 293 20.82 23.47 -8.96
C HIS A 293 20.14 22.43 -9.88
N GLY A 294 18.95 21.95 -9.47
CA GLY A 294 18.17 20.98 -10.24
C GLY A 294 18.70 19.55 -10.21
N ASN A 295 19.61 19.19 -9.30
CA ASN A 295 20.16 17.84 -9.19
C ASN A 295 20.44 17.43 -7.73
N LEU A 296 20.87 16.18 -7.52
CA LEU A 296 21.33 15.72 -6.21
C LEU A 296 22.58 16.47 -5.74
N THR A 297 22.78 16.54 -4.43
CA THR A 297 23.87 17.33 -3.84
C THR A 297 25.23 16.63 -3.92
N ALA A 298 26.31 17.42 -3.97
CA ALA A 298 27.68 16.90 -3.87
C ALA A 298 27.92 16.15 -2.55
N VAL A 299 27.36 16.64 -1.44
CA VAL A 299 27.41 15.96 -0.12
C VAL A 299 26.83 14.56 -0.21
N PHE A 300 25.69 14.40 -0.90
CA PHE A 300 25.08 13.08 -1.08
C PHE A 300 25.92 12.21 -2.01
N LYS A 301 26.31 12.75 -3.17
CA LYS A 301 27.06 12.01 -4.18
C LYS A 301 28.39 11.47 -3.65
N ASN A 302 29.09 12.29 -2.86
CA ASN A 302 30.36 11.93 -2.23
C ASN A 302 30.24 10.69 -1.33
N GLN A 303 29.14 10.54 -0.58
CA GLN A 303 28.87 9.35 0.22
C GLN A 303 28.78 8.09 -0.67
N ILE A 304 28.02 8.15 -1.76
CA ILE A 304 27.88 7.00 -2.68
C ILE A 304 29.21 6.67 -3.36
N ASP A 305 30.00 7.67 -3.73
CA ASP A 305 31.29 7.49 -4.40
C ASP A 305 32.33 6.77 -3.53
N TRP A 306 32.18 6.83 -2.20
CA TRP A 306 33.02 6.09 -1.27
C TRP A 306 32.62 4.61 -1.11
N ILE A 307 31.42 4.22 -1.53
CA ILE A 307 30.91 2.85 -1.44
C ILE A 307 31.27 2.11 -2.74
N PRO A 308 32.22 1.15 -2.71
CA PRO A 308 32.57 0.40 -3.91
C PRO A 308 31.49 -0.64 -4.24
N LEU A 309 31.35 -1.00 -5.51
CA LEU A 309 30.52 -2.13 -5.93
C LEU A 309 31.06 -3.46 -5.37
N SER A 310 32.37 -3.55 -5.20
CA SER A 310 33.09 -4.75 -4.77
C SER A 310 34.33 -4.42 -3.95
N THR A 311 34.50 -5.10 -2.83
CA THR A 311 35.78 -5.18 -2.10
C THR A 311 36.13 -6.65 -1.95
N GLY A 312 36.99 -7.18 -2.82
CA GLY A 312 37.24 -8.63 -2.91
C GLY A 312 35.97 -9.39 -3.29
N SER A 313 35.55 -10.34 -2.46
CA SER A 313 34.29 -11.10 -2.61
C SER A 313 33.06 -10.38 -2.07
N VAL A 314 33.24 -9.33 -1.26
CA VAL A 314 32.14 -8.63 -0.59
C VAL A 314 31.50 -7.60 -1.53
N ARG A 315 30.17 -7.52 -1.51
CA ARG A 315 29.36 -6.58 -2.31
C ARG A 315 28.48 -5.72 -1.38
N PRO A 316 28.90 -4.49 -1.01
CA PRO A 316 28.23 -3.67 0.02
C PRO A 316 26.86 -3.08 -0.35
N THR A 317 26.34 -3.30 -1.55
CA THR A 317 25.01 -2.77 -1.93
C THR A 317 24.21 -3.75 -2.78
N GLN A 318 24.84 -4.77 -3.34
CA GLN A 318 24.20 -5.66 -4.29
C GLN A 318 23.05 -6.43 -3.65
N GLY A 319 21.87 -6.37 -4.27
CA GLY A 319 20.67 -7.06 -3.83
C GLY A 319 19.91 -6.38 -2.70
N ARG A 320 20.44 -5.31 -2.09
CA ARG A 320 19.80 -4.59 -0.99
C ARG A 320 18.64 -3.74 -1.47
N THR A 321 17.65 -3.50 -0.62
CA THR A 321 16.53 -2.61 -0.93
C THR A 321 16.93 -1.15 -0.79
N LEU A 322 16.27 -0.26 -1.55
CA LEU A 322 16.54 1.17 -1.51
C LEU A 322 15.24 1.98 -1.58
N SER A 323 15.08 2.94 -0.66
CA SER A 323 14.05 3.99 -0.74
C SER A 323 14.70 5.36 -1.00
N VAL A 324 14.13 6.15 -1.90
CA VAL A 324 14.68 7.45 -2.32
C VAL A 324 13.73 8.60 -1.95
N ILE A 325 14.30 9.65 -1.38
CA ILE A 325 13.60 10.83 -0.88
C ILE A 325 14.32 12.07 -1.40
N GLN A 326 13.57 13.10 -1.80
CA GLN A 326 14.12 14.44 -1.98
C GLN A 326 13.36 15.52 -1.22
N VAL A 327 14.05 16.64 -1.00
CA VAL A 327 13.47 17.88 -0.50
C VAL A 327 13.82 19.04 -1.42
N ASN A 328 12.87 19.95 -1.62
CA ASN A 328 13.00 21.10 -2.50
C ASN A 328 12.75 22.39 -1.72
N GLY A 329 13.53 23.43 -2.01
CA GLY A 329 13.25 24.78 -1.50
C GLY A 329 12.10 25.48 -2.25
N GLY A 330 11.88 25.12 -3.52
CA GLY A 330 10.86 25.68 -4.40
C GLY A 330 9.71 24.71 -4.68
N SER A 331 9.06 24.89 -5.83
CA SER A 331 7.99 24.01 -6.32
C SER A 331 8.41 22.55 -6.42
N GLN A 332 7.43 21.66 -6.57
CA GLN A 332 7.68 20.23 -6.65
C GLN A 332 8.55 19.90 -7.87
N SER A 333 9.56 19.07 -7.62
CA SER A 333 10.49 18.55 -8.61
C SER A 333 10.75 17.08 -8.31
N PHE A 334 11.35 16.36 -9.25
CA PHE A 334 11.72 14.96 -9.10
C PHE A 334 13.15 14.67 -9.59
N ASN A 335 13.94 15.70 -9.87
CA ASN A 335 15.25 15.51 -10.52
C ASN A 335 16.20 14.74 -9.59
N ALA A 336 16.25 15.11 -8.31
CA ALA A 336 17.12 14.44 -7.35
C ALA A 336 16.73 12.96 -7.16
N VAL A 337 15.44 12.62 -6.94
CA VAL A 337 15.01 11.22 -6.80
C VAL A 337 15.20 10.41 -8.08
N ASN A 338 15.04 11.01 -9.26
CA ASN A 338 15.31 10.34 -10.53
C ASN A 338 16.80 9.98 -10.65
N SER A 339 17.69 10.91 -10.34
CA SER A 339 19.14 10.63 -10.30
C SER A 339 19.49 9.58 -9.23
N LEU A 340 18.90 9.66 -8.04
CA LEU A 340 19.09 8.66 -6.97
C LEU A 340 18.63 7.27 -7.39
N ARG A 341 17.51 7.15 -8.12
CA ARG A 341 17.00 5.88 -8.64
C ARG A 341 17.95 5.27 -9.67
N ILE A 342 18.50 6.09 -10.56
CA ILE A 342 19.52 5.65 -11.52
C ILE A 342 20.80 5.21 -10.79
N LEU A 343 21.22 5.95 -9.75
CA LEU A 343 22.34 5.56 -8.89
C LEU A 343 22.08 4.24 -8.16
N GLY A 344 20.89 4.05 -7.60
CA GLY A 344 20.48 2.80 -6.93
C GLY A 344 20.61 1.58 -7.85
N ARG A 345 20.18 1.74 -9.10
CA ARG A 345 20.38 0.73 -10.15
C ARG A 345 21.87 0.46 -10.41
N TRP A 346 22.73 1.49 -10.46
CA TRP A 346 24.17 1.29 -10.59
C TRP A 346 24.79 0.57 -9.40
N MET A 347 24.32 0.87 -8.20
CA MET A 347 24.69 0.17 -6.96
C MET A 347 24.09 -1.24 -6.85
N ARG A 348 23.40 -1.73 -7.88
CA ARG A 348 22.73 -3.04 -7.95
C ARG A 348 21.72 -3.25 -6.81
N MET A 349 21.07 -2.17 -6.38
CA MET A 349 20.02 -2.18 -5.34
C MET A 349 18.63 -2.33 -5.97
N PHE A 350 17.71 -2.95 -5.22
CA PHE A 350 16.29 -2.95 -5.54
C PHE A 350 15.63 -1.68 -5.01
N THR A 351 15.59 -0.66 -5.86
CA THR A 351 14.91 0.60 -5.53
C THR A 351 13.39 0.37 -5.56
N ILE A 352 12.72 0.57 -4.42
CA ILE A 352 11.26 0.42 -4.33
C ILE A 352 10.55 1.38 -5.29
N PRO A 353 9.35 1.04 -5.79
CA PRO A 353 8.65 1.88 -6.75
C PRO A 353 8.26 3.23 -6.15
N ASN A 354 7.78 3.26 -4.91
CA ASN A 354 7.35 4.50 -4.28
C ASN A 354 8.54 5.41 -3.91
N GLN A 355 8.30 6.72 -3.89
CA GLN A 355 9.30 7.74 -3.57
C GLN A 355 8.66 9.00 -2.99
N SER A 356 9.43 9.72 -2.17
CA SER A 356 8.97 10.96 -1.55
C SER A 356 9.70 12.18 -2.12
N SER A 357 8.95 13.22 -2.47
CA SER A 357 9.50 14.52 -2.90
C SER A 357 8.74 15.63 -2.21
N LEU A 358 9.42 16.34 -1.29
CA LEU A 358 8.80 17.40 -0.48
C LEU A 358 9.03 18.78 -1.14
N PRO A 359 8.00 19.39 -1.77
CA PRO A 359 8.07 20.78 -2.23
C PRO A 359 8.10 21.76 -1.06
N THR A 360 8.67 22.94 -1.29
CA THR A 360 8.67 24.08 -0.35
C THR A 360 8.92 23.64 1.10
N ALA A 361 9.96 22.82 1.30
CA ALA A 361 10.18 22.07 2.53
C ALA A 361 10.18 22.94 3.80
N TRP A 362 10.61 24.20 3.69
CA TRP A 362 10.60 25.16 4.79
C TRP A 362 9.20 25.50 5.33
N LYS A 363 8.13 25.33 4.55
CA LYS A 363 6.73 25.48 4.98
C LYS A 363 6.14 24.21 5.59
N GLN A 364 6.80 23.07 5.41
CA GLN A 364 6.28 21.75 5.75
C GLN A 364 6.80 21.26 7.11
N PHE A 365 7.76 21.96 7.71
CA PHE A 365 8.28 21.67 9.04
C PHE A 365 7.87 22.76 10.01
N GLU A 366 7.72 22.37 11.28
CA GLU A 366 7.52 23.32 12.38
C GLU A 366 8.61 24.40 12.40
N ASP A 367 8.19 25.62 12.73
CA ASP A 367 9.14 26.70 12.92
C ASP A 367 9.62 26.73 14.36
N GLU A 368 10.77 26.10 14.61
CA GLU A 368 11.36 26.02 15.96
C GLU A 368 11.93 27.36 16.46
N GLY A 369 11.81 28.47 15.72
CA GLY A 369 12.33 29.77 16.16
C GLY A 369 13.81 29.69 16.54
N GLY A 370 14.70 29.46 15.57
CA GLY A 370 16.13 29.29 15.83
C GLY A 370 16.85 28.46 14.77
N ASP A 371 18.06 28.00 15.09
CA ASP A 371 18.96 27.26 14.21
C ASP A 371 18.50 25.82 13.91
N GLY A 372 17.37 25.38 14.50
CA GLY A 372 16.63 24.16 14.16
C GLY A 372 17.44 22.92 14.48
N GLY A 373 17.55 22.60 15.78
CA GLY A 373 18.38 21.56 16.40
C GLY A 373 18.07 20.11 16.00
N GLY A 374 17.56 19.87 14.79
CA GLY A 374 17.23 18.56 14.25
C GLY A 374 15.91 18.01 14.79
N LYS A 375 15.18 18.75 15.62
CA LYS A 375 13.97 18.27 16.29
C LYS A 375 12.67 18.70 15.60
N ALA A 376 12.71 19.70 14.72
CA ALA A 376 11.54 20.18 13.99
C ALA A 376 10.79 19.05 13.30
N ARG A 377 9.46 19.00 13.52
CA ARG A 377 8.62 17.91 13.02
C ARG A 377 7.95 18.24 11.70
N LEU A 378 7.69 17.21 10.90
CA LEU A 378 6.97 17.32 9.63
C LEU A 378 5.47 17.51 9.89
N LEU A 379 4.93 18.62 9.38
CA LEU A 379 3.54 19.01 9.53
C LEU A 379 2.59 18.07 8.75
N PRO A 380 1.32 17.93 9.20
CA PRO A 380 0.31 17.15 8.48
C PRO A 380 0.13 17.63 7.04
N SER A 381 0.36 16.74 6.08
CA SER A 381 0.19 16.99 4.65
C SER A 381 0.16 15.68 3.86
N GLY A 382 -0.35 15.69 2.63
CA GLY A 382 -0.26 14.52 1.75
C GLY A 382 1.19 14.09 1.44
N ASN A 383 2.17 14.99 1.58
CA ASN A 383 3.59 14.63 1.45
C ASN A 383 4.11 13.86 2.68
N ARG A 384 3.56 14.15 3.86
CA ARG A 384 3.82 13.37 5.08
C ARG A 384 3.27 11.96 4.92
N ASP A 385 2.04 11.83 4.44
CA ASP A 385 1.43 10.51 4.23
C ASP A 385 2.20 9.71 3.16
N ARG A 386 2.66 10.38 2.09
CA ARG A 386 3.56 9.76 1.10
C ARG A 386 4.88 9.24 1.72
N LEU A 387 5.44 9.95 2.70
CA LEU A 387 6.64 9.48 3.40
C LEU A 387 6.35 8.18 4.16
N VAL A 388 5.19 8.10 4.82
CA VAL A 388 4.73 6.89 5.52
C VAL A 388 4.58 5.74 4.53
N ASP A 389 3.91 5.95 3.39
CA ASP A 389 3.76 4.92 2.35
C ASP A 389 5.12 4.38 1.88
N CYS A 390 6.10 5.27 1.69
CA CYS A 390 7.44 4.88 1.25
C CYS A 390 8.17 4.02 2.29
N MET A 391 8.04 4.33 3.58
CA MET A 391 8.68 3.58 4.66
C MET A 391 7.98 2.24 4.89
N GLU A 392 6.64 2.23 4.83
CA GLU A 392 5.86 1.01 4.94
C GLU A 392 6.18 0.04 3.78
N GLU A 393 6.19 0.54 2.54
CA GLU A 393 6.57 -0.24 1.36
C GLU A 393 8.01 -0.75 1.47
N PHE A 394 8.94 0.11 1.90
CA PHE A 394 10.34 -0.29 2.10
C PHE A 394 10.48 -1.47 3.06
N VAL A 395 9.80 -1.45 4.21
CA VAL A 395 9.84 -2.56 5.18
C VAL A 395 9.29 -3.84 4.56
N LYS A 396 8.10 -3.79 3.92
CA LYS A 396 7.48 -4.94 3.27
C LYS A 396 8.39 -5.57 2.22
N TYR A 397 8.96 -4.75 1.32
CA TYR A 397 9.89 -5.23 0.29
C TYR A 397 11.16 -5.81 0.89
N THR A 398 11.72 -5.19 1.93
CA THR A 398 12.97 -5.67 2.55
C THR A 398 12.75 -7.04 3.21
N ILE A 399 11.63 -7.25 3.90
CA ILE A 399 11.27 -8.55 4.48
C ILE A 399 11.19 -9.64 3.41
N VAL A 400 10.55 -9.34 2.28
CA VAL A 400 10.38 -10.29 1.16
C VAL A 400 11.72 -10.58 0.47
N MET A 401 12.56 -9.57 0.27
CA MET A 401 13.77 -9.70 -0.55
C MET A 401 14.98 -10.24 0.25
N ARG A 402 15.11 -9.89 1.53
CA ARG A 402 16.29 -10.23 2.38
C ARG A 402 16.67 -11.71 2.34
N PRO A 403 15.75 -12.69 2.47
CA PRO A 403 16.10 -14.11 2.42
C PRO A 403 16.66 -14.58 1.07
N HIS A 404 16.46 -13.79 0.00
CA HIS A 404 16.74 -14.18 -1.37
C HIS A 404 17.86 -13.34 -2.02
N PHE A 405 18.59 -12.51 -1.26
CA PHE A 405 19.69 -11.70 -1.81
C PHE A 405 20.75 -12.54 -2.54
N VAL A 406 21.07 -13.73 -2.02
CA VAL A 406 22.02 -14.65 -2.66
C VAL A 406 21.46 -15.21 -3.97
N MET A 407 20.18 -15.62 -3.97
CA MET A 407 19.49 -16.11 -5.16
C MET A 407 19.49 -15.06 -6.29
N PHE A 408 19.13 -13.82 -5.98
CA PHE A 408 19.14 -12.72 -6.97
C PHE A 408 20.55 -12.27 -7.38
N GLY A 409 21.55 -12.57 -6.54
CA GLY A 409 22.96 -12.36 -6.83
C GLY A 409 23.56 -13.41 -7.78
N ASP A 410 22.99 -14.61 -7.84
CA ASP A 410 23.52 -15.73 -8.63
C ASP A 410 23.25 -15.55 -10.14
N ARG A 411 24.23 -14.97 -10.84
CA ARG A 411 24.10 -14.56 -12.25
C ARG A 411 24.84 -15.51 -13.17
N PHE A 412 24.21 -15.83 -14.30
CA PHE A 412 24.79 -16.66 -15.36
C PHE A 412 26.21 -16.22 -15.78
N GLY A 413 26.43 -14.91 -15.98
CA GLY A 413 27.73 -14.37 -16.37
C GLY A 413 28.82 -14.57 -15.31
N GLU A 414 28.48 -14.41 -14.03
CA GLU A 414 29.42 -14.60 -12.90
C GLU A 414 29.72 -16.09 -12.70
N ARG A 415 28.76 -16.99 -12.93
CA ARG A 415 28.99 -18.44 -12.93
C ARG A 415 29.99 -18.88 -14.00
N LYS A 416 29.91 -18.32 -15.21
CA LYS A 416 30.85 -18.63 -16.29
C LYS A 416 32.28 -18.20 -15.93
N GLU A 417 32.45 -16.97 -15.45
CA GLU A 417 33.76 -16.45 -15.06
C GLU A 417 34.41 -17.25 -13.93
N ASN A 418 33.60 -17.80 -13.01
CA ASN A 418 34.11 -18.65 -11.93
C ASN A 418 34.46 -20.08 -12.36
N ILE A 419 33.90 -20.58 -13.47
CA ILE A 419 34.28 -21.88 -14.06
C ILE A 419 35.57 -21.74 -14.86
N ASP A 420 35.79 -20.58 -15.48
CA ASP A 420 36.98 -20.28 -16.28
C ASP A 420 38.22 -19.92 -15.43
N LYS A 421 38.05 -19.68 -14.12
CA LYS A 421 39.11 -19.46 -13.11
C LYS A 421 39.41 -20.74 -12.35
#